data_AF-A0A4V1VKY9-F1
#
_entry.id   AF-A0A4V1VKY9-F1
#
_cell.length_a   1.000
_cell.length_b   1.000
_cell.length_c   1.000
_cell.angle_alpha   90.00
_cell.angle_beta   90.00
_cell.angle_gamma   90.00
#
_symmetry.space_group_name_H-M   'P 1'
#
loop_
_entity.id
_entity.type
_entity.pdbx_description
1 polymer ?
#
loop_
_entity_poly.entity_id
_entity_poly.type
_entity_poly.pdbx_seq_one_letter_code
_entity_poly.pdbx_strand_id
1 'polypeptide(L)'
;MVTLADLQVARLGACTVPSPLASYVGGRATNQYYVGEDDRILFDDTVELVRARGLPLDEMPSFETGGPRAEIFFEPGRTRVGIVTCGGLCPG
;
A
#
# COMPACT_ATOMS: atom_id res chain seq x y z
N MET A 1 -21.46 4.94 1.31
CA MET A 1 -20.36 5.91 1.14
C MET A 1 -19.09 5.15 1.47
N VAL A 2 -18.05 5.21 0.61
CA VAL A 2 -16.78 4.49 0.85
C VAL A 2 -16.10 5.05 2.10
N THR A 3 -15.66 4.18 2.99
CA THR A 3 -14.97 4.50 4.25
C THR A 3 -13.49 4.07 4.17
N LEU A 4 -12.67 4.53 5.13
CA LEU A 4 -11.29 4.05 5.24
C LEU A 4 -11.22 2.52 5.44
N ALA A 5 -12.17 1.94 6.18
CA ALA A 5 -12.23 0.51 6.44
C ALA A 5 -12.43 -0.32 5.16
N ASP A 6 -13.20 0.18 4.20
CA ASP A 6 -13.42 -0.47 2.90
C ASP A 6 -12.14 -0.53 2.04
N LEU A 7 -11.17 0.34 2.34
CA LEU A 7 -9.95 0.52 1.54
C LEU A 7 -8.69 -0.06 2.22
N GLN A 8 -8.83 -0.76 3.35
CA GLN A 8 -7.70 -1.40 4.02
C GLN A 8 -7.27 -2.67 3.29
N VAL A 9 -5.97 -2.78 2.97
CA VAL A 9 -5.41 -4.01 2.40
C VAL A 9 -5.19 -5.04 3.50
N ALA A 10 -5.73 -6.25 3.31
CA ALA A 10 -5.55 -7.33 4.26
C ALA A 10 -4.06 -7.74 4.37
N ARG A 11 -3.59 -7.95 5.60
CA ARG A 11 -2.22 -8.37 5.90
C ARG A 11 -2.22 -9.81 6.42
N LEU A 12 -1.21 -10.58 6.05
CA LEU A 12 -1.02 -11.96 6.54
C LEU A 12 -0.50 -12.02 7.98
N GLY A 13 0.07 -10.92 8.47
CA GLY A 13 0.63 -10.78 9.81
C GLY A 13 1.68 -9.66 9.86
N ALA A 14 2.49 -9.66 10.93
CA ALA A 14 3.59 -8.71 11.09
C ALA A 14 4.71 -8.98 10.08
N CYS A 15 5.23 -7.92 9.45
CA CYS A 15 6.41 -7.99 8.60
C CYS A 15 7.65 -7.85 9.48
N THR A 16 8.52 -8.86 9.52
CA THR A 16 9.71 -8.86 10.39
C THR A 16 11.00 -9.25 9.65
N VAL A 17 10.91 -9.55 8.36
CA VAL A 17 12.07 -9.90 7.54
C VAL A 17 12.56 -8.64 6.84
N PRO A 18 13.83 -8.24 7.00
CA PRO A 18 14.39 -7.11 6.25
C PRO A 18 14.29 -7.37 4.75
N SER A 19 13.71 -6.42 4.03
CA SER A 19 13.57 -6.50 2.58
C SER A 19 14.94 -6.42 1.90
N PRO A 20 15.21 -7.24 0.86
CA PRO A 20 16.36 -7.03 -0.02
C PRO A 20 16.38 -5.66 -0.69
N LEU A 21 15.23 -4.99 -0.75
CA LEU A 21 15.05 -3.65 -1.30
C LEU A 21 15.00 -2.56 -0.20
N ALA A 22 15.29 -2.90 1.06
CA ALA A 22 15.19 -1.96 2.18
C ALA A 22 16.05 -0.71 1.98
N SER A 23 17.20 -0.81 1.30
CA SER A 23 18.07 0.34 1.00
C SER A 23 17.42 1.37 0.07
N TYR A 24 16.46 0.98 -0.77
CA TYR A 24 15.73 1.88 -1.67
C TYR A 24 14.62 2.65 -0.96
N VAL A 25 14.21 2.18 0.22
CA VAL A 25 13.08 2.72 0.97
C VAL A 25 13.46 3.23 2.36
N GLY A 26 14.69 2.97 2.79
CA GLY A 26 15.21 3.36 4.10
C GLY A 26 15.53 4.85 4.20
N GLY A 27 15.30 5.41 5.38
CA GLY A 27 15.83 6.73 5.77
C GLY A 27 14.92 7.93 5.59
N ARG A 28 13.66 7.77 5.15
CA ARG A 28 12.66 8.86 5.13
C ARG A 28 11.23 8.35 5.33
N ALA A 29 10.39 9.17 5.97
CA ALA A 29 8.94 8.94 6.06
C ALA A 29 8.27 8.94 4.67
N THR A 30 8.76 9.80 3.78
CA THR A 30 8.42 9.80 2.35
C THR A 30 9.71 9.60 1.54
N ASN A 31 9.76 8.57 0.70
CA ASN A 31 10.90 8.33 -0.19
C ASN A 31 10.52 8.67 -1.64
N GLN A 32 11.50 8.62 -2.56
CA GLN A 32 11.27 8.91 -3.98
C GLN A 32 10.23 8.00 -4.66
N TYR A 33 9.82 6.93 -3.98
CA TYR A 33 8.82 5.98 -4.43
C TYR A 33 7.47 6.11 -3.70
N TYR A 34 7.36 7.01 -2.70
CA TYR A 34 6.14 7.25 -1.92
C TYR A 34 5.53 5.98 -1.29
N VAL A 35 6.38 5.10 -0.76
CA VAL A 35 5.97 3.78 -0.23
C VAL A 35 6.00 3.69 1.31
N GLY A 36 6.05 4.82 2.01
CA GLY A 36 5.94 4.85 3.47
C GLY A 36 4.56 4.40 3.94
N GLU A 37 4.44 3.88 5.18
CA GLU A 37 3.14 3.46 5.71
C GLU A 37 2.17 4.64 5.89
N ASP A 38 2.70 5.85 6.08
CA ASP A 38 1.93 7.10 6.17
C ASP A 38 1.73 7.79 4.80
N ASP A 39 2.38 7.30 3.74
CA ASP A 39 2.20 7.81 2.36
C ASP A 39 0.89 7.26 1.78
N ARG A 40 -0.23 7.89 2.13
CA ARG A 40 -1.56 7.50 1.65
C ARG A 40 -2.09 8.43 0.58
N ILE A 41 -2.84 7.87 -0.37
CA ILE A 41 -3.47 8.63 -1.47
C ILE A 41 -4.95 8.80 -1.15
N LEU A 42 -5.40 10.05 -1.05
CA LEU A 42 -6.81 10.35 -0.77
C LEU A 42 -7.72 9.78 -1.86
N PHE A 43 -8.82 9.15 -1.45
CA PHE A 43 -9.86 8.67 -2.34
C PHE A 43 -10.59 9.83 -3.03
N ASP A 44 -10.88 10.87 -2.25
CA ASP A 44 -11.46 12.11 -2.74
C ASP A 44 -10.31 13.02 -3.21
N ASP A 45 -10.21 13.27 -4.51
CA ASP A 45 -9.06 13.92 -5.17
C ASP A 45 -9.17 15.45 -5.25
N THR A 46 -10.28 16.02 -4.76
CA THR A 46 -10.49 17.47 -4.71
C THR A 46 -10.74 17.95 -3.29
N VAL A 47 -10.27 19.17 -2.99
CA VAL A 47 -10.47 19.82 -1.69
C VAL A 47 -11.95 19.95 -1.32
N GLU A 48 -12.82 20.16 -2.31
CA GLU A 48 -14.27 20.25 -2.10
C GLU A 48 -14.84 18.92 -1.59
N LEU A 49 -14.51 17.81 -2.26
CA LEU A 49 -14.96 16.47 -1.86
C LEU A 49 -14.42 16.08 -0.48
N VAL A 50 -13.14 16.38 -0.21
CA VAL A 50 -12.52 16.15 1.11
C VAL A 50 -13.27 16.92 2.20
N ARG A 51 -13.58 18.20 1.98
CA ARG A 51 -14.36 19.01 2.94
C ARG A 51 -15.78 18.48 3.13
N ALA A 52 -16.42 18.02 2.07
CA ALA A 52 -17.78 17.50 2.10
C ALA A 52 -17.93 16.23 2.98
N ARG A 53 -16.84 15.48 3.21
CA ARG A 53 -16.83 14.34 4.14
C ARG A 53 -16.97 14.77 5.59
N GLY A 54 -16.42 15.93 5.96
CA GLY A 54 -16.44 16.41 7.35
C GLY A 54 -15.70 15.50 8.34
N LEU A 55 -14.74 14.71 7.86
CA LEU A 55 -13.95 13.78 8.68
C LEU A 55 -12.56 14.36 9.01
N PRO A 56 -11.94 13.93 10.12
CA PRO A 56 -10.50 14.09 10.34
C PRO A 56 -9.68 13.47 9.20
N LEU A 57 -8.49 14.02 8.92
CA LEU A 57 -7.64 13.56 7.82
C LEU A 57 -7.18 12.10 7.96
N ASP A 58 -6.96 11.64 9.20
CA ASP A 58 -6.59 10.27 9.54
C ASP A 58 -7.73 9.26 9.40
N GLU A 59 -8.98 9.74 9.31
CA GLU A 59 -10.17 8.92 9.06
C GLU A 59 -10.62 8.99 7.59
N MET A 60 -10.00 9.85 6.78
CA MET A 60 -10.35 10.01 5.37
C MET A 60 -10.10 8.70 4.60
N PRO A 61 -11.06 8.27 3.75
CA PRO A 61 -10.83 7.15 2.86
C PRO A 61 -9.60 7.41 2.00
N SER A 62 -8.64 6.48 2.07
CA SER A 62 -7.37 6.61 1.36
C SER A 62 -6.79 5.26 0.98
N PHE A 63 -6.14 5.22 -0.18
CA PHE A 63 -5.46 4.05 -0.69
C PHE A 63 -4.05 3.92 -0.11
N GLU A 64 -3.64 2.68 0.10
CA GLU A 64 -2.24 2.30 0.32
C GLU A 64 -1.45 2.42 -0.99
N THR A 65 -0.23 2.93 -0.92
CA THR A 65 0.67 2.94 -2.07
C THR A 65 1.29 1.56 -2.30
N GLY A 66 1.26 1.11 -3.56
CA GLY A 66 1.96 -0.10 -3.97
C GLY A 66 3.46 0.12 -4.06
N GLY A 67 4.26 -0.86 -3.62
CA GLY A 67 5.71 -0.84 -3.82
C GLY A 67 6.50 -1.57 -2.74
N PRO A 68 7.85 -1.51 -2.79
CA PRO A 68 8.70 -2.16 -1.80
C PRO A 68 8.46 -1.63 -0.38
N ARG A 69 8.71 -2.47 0.62
CA ARG A 69 8.68 -2.11 2.04
C ARG A 69 10.04 -2.37 2.67
N ALA A 70 10.33 -1.70 3.79
CA ALA A 70 11.56 -1.91 4.54
C ALA A 70 11.60 -3.32 5.15
N GLU A 71 10.45 -3.82 5.59
CA GLU A 71 10.24 -5.16 6.13
C GLU A 71 9.13 -5.89 5.37
N ILE A 72 9.28 -7.19 5.19
CA ILE A 72 8.35 -8.07 4.47
C ILE A 72 7.96 -9.27 5.35
N PHE A 73 6.85 -9.93 5.00
CA PHE A 73 6.31 -11.07 5.74
C PHE A 73 7.05 -12.38 5.42
N PHE A 74 7.42 -12.60 4.15
CA PHE A 74 8.01 -13.85 3.69
C PHE A 74 9.54 -13.75 3.59
N GLU A 75 10.23 -14.83 3.94
CA GLU A 75 11.68 -14.95 3.80
C GLU A 75 12.05 -15.27 2.33
N PRO A 76 12.75 -14.38 1.60
CA PRO A 76 12.96 -14.53 0.15
C PRO A 76 13.56 -15.87 -0.28
N GLY A 77 14.58 -16.35 0.43
CA GLY A 77 15.28 -17.61 0.12
C GLY A 77 14.47 -18.88 0.31
N ARG A 78 13.30 -18.80 0.99
CA ARG A 78 12.42 -19.94 1.28
C ARG A 78 11.05 -19.82 0.63
N THR A 79 10.77 -18.68 0.00
CA THR A 79 9.47 -18.38 -0.58
C THR A 79 9.33 -19.05 -1.93
N ARG A 80 8.17 -19.65 -2.20
CA ARG A 80 7.78 -20.20 -3.50
C ARG A 80 6.58 -19.44 -4.00
N VAL A 81 6.60 -19.04 -5.27
CA VAL A 81 5.52 -18.25 -5.89
C VAL A 81 4.94 -19.06 -7.06
N GLY A 82 3.61 -19.13 -7.12
CA GLY A 82 2.87 -19.65 -8.27
C GLY A 82 2.21 -18.51 -9.01
N ILE A 83 2.19 -18.58 -10.34
CA ILE A 83 1.50 -17.62 -11.19
C ILE A 83 0.42 -18.38 -11.96
N VAL A 84 -0.81 -17.87 -11.92
CA VAL A 84 -1.94 -18.39 -12.68
C VAL A 84 -2.59 -17.23 -13.43
N THR A 85 -2.91 -17.45 -14.70
CA THR A 85 -3.69 -16.53 -15.52
C THR A 85 -5.05 -17.15 -15.79
N CYS A 86 -6.10 -16.35 -15.66
CA CYS A 86 -7.49 -16.79 -15.79
C CYS A 86 -8.19 -15.97 -16.87
N GLY A 87 -9.17 -16.57 -17.57
CA GLY A 87 -9.98 -15.87 -18.57
C GLY A 87 -9.34 -15.78 -19.96
N GLY A 88 -9.73 -14.75 -20.73
CA GLY A 88 -9.20 -14.48 -22.07
C GLY A 88 -7.85 -13.76 -22.02
N LEU A 89 -7.04 -13.96 -23.06
CA LEU A 89 -5.74 -13.29 -23.17
C LEU A 89 -5.92 -11.79 -23.42
N CYS A 90 -5.17 -10.97 -22.68
CA CYS A 90 -5.05 -9.52 -22.85
C CYS A 90 -3.56 -9.18 -23.02
N PRO A 91 -3.17 -8.21 -23.87
CA PRO A 91 -1.81 -7.70 -23.88
C PRO A 91 -1.43 -7.21 -22.48
N GLY A 92 -0.30 -7.71 -21.98
CA GLY A 92 0.31 -7.30 -20.71
C GLY A 92 1.00 -5.96 -20.83
#